data_AF-A0A972CJJ8-F1
#
_entry.id   AF-A0A972CJJ8-F1
#
_cell.length_a   1.000
_cell.length_b   1.000
_cell.length_c   1.000
_cell.angle_alpha   90.00
_cell.angle_beta   90.00
_cell.angle_gamma   90.00
#
_symmetry.space_group_name_H-M   'P 1'
#
loop_
_entity.id
_entity.type
_entity.pdbx_description
1 polymer ?
#
loop_
_entity_poly.entity_id
_entity_poly.type
_entity_poly.pdbx_seq_one_letter_code
_entity_poly.pdbx_strand_id
1 'polypeptide(L)'
;GLTIKTAYECLDFDQVVMACPLEQFSNLDIWDEKTRYFLDKIKYQDFNTYGFIVDRVPRGCGCILENLSPQRKGHITIWDARWEEGVGSQGLVVLYAYDPPKESKISRLDLIKADLDELGVGQARLYQARHWKHHPYVDSQTLKEGFYEKINQIQGRDGIFLTGEIVSGLSIENAIWHSKYLLEEFFF
;
A
#
# COMPACT_ATOMS: atom_id res chain seq x y z
N GLY A 1 -30.07 -7.17 -9.29
CA GLY A 1 -29.81 -6.01 -8.45
C GLY A 1 -28.86 -6.43 -7.35
N LEU A 2 -27.81 -5.63 -7.14
CA LEU A 2 -26.84 -5.76 -6.06
C LEU A 2 -27.24 -4.81 -4.94
N THR A 3 -27.39 -5.33 -3.72
CA THR A 3 -27.77 -4.51 -2.57
C THR A 3 -26.56 -4.22 -1.70
N ILE A 4 -26.22 -2.94 -1.53
CA ILE A 4 -25.17 -2.49 -0.60
C ILE A 4 -25.84 -2.00 0.68
N LYS A 5 -25.47 -2.60 1.80
CA LYS A 5 -25.95 -2.23 3.14
C LYS A 5 -24.84 -1.58 3.94
N THR A 6 -25.09 -0.38 4.43
CA THR A 6 -24.22 0.33 5.38
C THR A 6 -24.90 0.45 6.74
N ALA A 7 -24.26 1.11 7.69
CA ALA A 7 -24.88 1.44 8.98
C ALA A 7 -26.04 2.45 8.84
N TYR A 8 -26.12 3.17 7.72
CA TYR A 8 -27.04 4.30 7.54
C TYR A 8 -28.12 4.03 6.48
N GLU A 9 -27.81 3.23 5.47
CA GLU A 9 -28.71 3.02 4.34
C GLU A 9 -28.55 1.65 3.67
N CYS A 10 -29.53 1.32 2.84
CA CYS A 10 -29.58 0.13 2.01
C CYS A 10 -29.95 0.58 0.60
N LEU A 11 -29.03 0.41 -0.35
CA LEU A 11 -29.17 0.91 -1.71
C LEU A 11 -29.01 -0.24 -2.71
N ASP A 12 -29.81 -0.21 -3.77
CA ASP A 12 -29.75 -1.18 -4.87
C ASP A 12 -29.06 -0.58 -6.08
N PHE A 13 -28.19 -1.37 -6.70
CA PHE A 13 -27.43 -1.01 -7.88
C PHE A 13 -27.52 -2.10 -8.95
N ASP A 14 -27.43 -1.72 -10.21
CA ASP A 14 -27.31 -2.68 -11.31
C ASP A 14 -25.88 -3.21 -11.45
N GLN A 15 -24.89 -2.35 -11.15
CA GLN A 15 -23.47 -2.65 -11.27
C GLN A 15 -22.69 -2.05 -10.10
N VAL A 16 -21.62 -2.74 -9.66
CA VAL A 16 -20.72 -2.30 -8.59
C VAL A 16 -19.27 -2.46 -9.05
N VAL A 17 -18.50 -1.39 -8.94
CA VAL A 17 -17.05 -1.37 -9.19
C VAL A 17 -16.32 -1.34 -7.84
N MET A 18 -15.52 -2.37 -7.57
CA MET A 18 -14.73 -2.50 -6.36
C MET A 18 -13.29 -2.07 -6.61
N ALA A 19 -12.92 -0.89 -6.08
CA ALA A 19 -11.55 -0.36 -6.10
C ALA A 19 -10.86 -0.42 -4.72
N CYS A 20 -11.44 -1.18 -3.79
CA CYS A 20 -11.00 -1.33 -2.41
C CYS A 20 -10.13 -2.58 -2.22
N PRO A 21 -9.45 -2.73 -1.07
CA PRO A 21 -8.75 -3.97 -0.71
C PRO A 21 -9.70 -5.17 -0.74
N LEU A 22 -9.57 -6.02 -1.76
CA LEU A 22 -10.55 -7.07 -2.07
C LEU A 22 -10.59 -8.19 -1.02
N GLU A 23 -9.51 -8.39 -0.28
CA GLU A 23 -9.42 -9.37 0.80
C GLU A 23 -10.40 -9.04 1.94
N GLN A 24 -10.76 -7.77 2.12
CA GLN A 24 -11.74 -7.36 3.15
C GLN A 24 -13.17 -7.80 2.83
N PHE A 25 -13.39 -8.20 1.57
CA PHE A 25 -14.69 -8.59 1.05
C PHE A 25 -14.72 -10.07 0.62
N SER A 26 -13.70 -10.87 0.95
CA SER A 26 -13.65 -12.29 0.60
C SER A 26 -14.78 -13.11 1.22
N ASN A 27 -15.34 -12.66 2.35
CA ASN A 27 -16.44 -13.34 3.05
C ASN A 27 -17.83 -13.00 2.51
N LEU A 28 -17.95 -12.19 1.45
CA LEU A 28 -19.25 -11.92 0.86
C LEU A 28 -19.83 -13.17 0.17
N ASP A 29 -21.13 -13.41 0.34
CA ASP A 29 -21.84 -14.56 -0.23
C ASP A 29 -21.94 -14.53 -1.76
N ILE A 30 -21.51 -13.44 -2.40
CA ILE A 30 -21.47 -13.29 -3.87
C ILE A 30 -20.34 -14.11 -4.52
N TRP A 31 -19.41 -14.65 -3.72
CA TRP A 31 -18.24 -15.36 -4.23
C TRP A 31 -18.40 -16.88 -4.17
N ASP A 32 -17.98 -17.56 -5.24
CA ASP A 32 -17.72 -19.00 -5.20
C ASP A 32 -16.48 -19.33 -4.36
N GLU A 33 -16.35 -20.60 -3.94
CA GLU A 33 -15.26 -21.05 -3.06
C GLU A 33 -13.86 -20.75 -3.62
N LYS A 34 -13.68 -20.85 -4.94
CA LYS A 34 -12.40 -20.60 -5.58
C LYS A 34 -12.05 -19.11 -5.59
N THR A 35 -13.04 -18.24 -5.82
CA THR A 35 -12.85 -16.78 -5.68
C THR A 35 -12.47 -16.43 -4.25
N ARG A 36 -13.19 -16.93 -3.24
CA ARG A 36 -12.88 -16.66 -1.83
C ARG A 36 -11.46 -17.09 -1.49
N TYR A 37 -11.08 -18.30 -1.89
CA TYR A 37 -9.72 -18.81 -1.73
C TYR A 37 -8.67 -17.85 -2.27
N PHE A 38 -8.85 -17.29 -3.47
CA PHE A 38 -7.89 -16.36 -4.05
C PHE A 38 -7.88 -14.99 -3.38
N LEU A 39 -9.05 -14.43 -3.05
CA LEU A 39 -9.13 -13.14 -2.35
C LEU A 39 -8.45 -13.20 -0.98
N ASP A 40 -8.59 -14.32 -0.25
CA ASP A 40 -7.93 -14.56 1.04
C ASP A 40 -6.39 -14.71 0.94
N LYS A 41 -5.85 -14.93 -0.26
CA LYS A 41 -4.40 -15.05 -0.51
C LYS A 41 -3.74 -13.72 -0.82
N ILE A 42 -4.49 -12.63 -0.95
CA ILE A 42 -3.95 -11.29 -1.16
C ILE A 42 -3.16 -10.90 0.09
N LYS A 43 -1.90 -10.52 -0.12
CA LYS A 43 -0.93 -10.11 0.88
C LYS A 43 -0.52 -8.67 0.60
N TYR A 44 0.06 -8.03 1.61
CA TYR A 44 0.53 -6.65 1.54
C TYR A 44 1.93 -6.56 2.10
N GLN A 45 2.66 -5.55 1.67
CA GLN A 45 3.85 -5.08 2.36
C GLN A 45 3.45 -4.05 3.40
N ASP A 46 3.89 -4.27 4.63
CA ASP A 46 3.75 -3.30 5.70
C ASP A 46 4.78 -2.17 5.50
N PHE A 47 4.29 -0.98 5.15
CA PHE A 47 5.12 0.16 4.76
C PHE A 47 4.83 1.36 5.65
N ASN A 48 5.88 1.96 6.20
CA ASN A 48 5.80 3.07 7.14
C ASN A 48 6.33 4.34 6.49
N THR A 49 5.62 5.44 6.74
CA THR A 49 6.03 6.79 6.38
C THR A 49 6.11 7.64 7.64
N TYR A 50 7.24 8.28 7.88
CA TYR A 50 7.47 9.14 9.03
C TYR A 50 7.82 10.55 8.57
N GLY A 51 7.09 11.55 9.06
CA GLY A 51 7.49 12.95 8.94
C GLY A 51 8.24 13.37 10.19
N PHE A 52 9.48 13.82 10.03
CA PHE A 52 10.31 14.35 11.11
C PHE A 52 10.68 15.80 10.83
N ILE A 53 10.60 16.63 11.87
CA ILE A 53 11.20 17.97 11.87
C ILE A 53 12.63 17.82 12.36
N VAL A 54 13.60 18.24 11.56
CA VAL A 54 15.04 18.05 11.78
C VAL A 54 15.78 19.37 11.68
N ASP A 55 16.87 19.52 12.42
CA ASP A 55 17.75 20.70 12.41
C ASP A 55 18.69 20.74 11.19
N ARG A 56 18.98 19.57 10.61
CA ARG A 56 19.79 19.40 9.42
C ARG A 56 19.05 18.55 8.40
N VAL A 57 18.44 19.22 7.44
CA VAL A 57 17.71 18.57 6.35
C VAL A 57 18.72 18.05 5.33
N PRO A 58 18.78 16.73 5.07
CA PRO A 58 19.56 16.22 3.95
C PRO A 58 18.97 16.78 2.65
N ARG A 59 19.79 17.24 1.70
CA ARG A 59 19.26 17.87 0.48
C ARG A 59 18.63 16.83 -0.46
N GLY A 60 17.45 17.16 -0.97
CA GLY A 60 16.75 16.38 -1.99
C GLY A 60 16.25 15.02 -1.50
N CYS A 61 16.17 14.08 -2.43
CA CYS A 61 15.74 12.71 -2.16
C CYS A 61 16.94 11.77 -2.28
N GLY A 62 17.00 10.77 -1.41
CA GLY A 62 18.03 9.74 -1.46
C GLY A 62 17.55 8.40 -0.93
N CYS A 63 18.35 7.38 -1.20
CA CYS A 63 18.04 5.99 -0.89
C CYS A 63 19.26 5.31 -0.23
N ILE A 64 19.01 4.52 0.81
CA ILE A 64 19.99 3.69 1.49
C ILE A 64 19.81 2.26 0.99
N LEU A 65 20.48 1.91 -0.12
CA LEU A 65 20.29 0.63 -0.81
C LEU A 65 20.60 -0.58 0.08
N GLU A 66 21.55 -0.45 1.00
CA GLU A 66 21.89 -1.51 1.97
C GLU A 66 20.70 -1.89 2.86
N ASN A 67 19.81 -0.94 3.14
CA ASN A 67 18.62 -1.17 3.96
C ASN A 67 17.47 -1.85 3.18
N LEU A 68 17.63 -2.11 1.87
CA LEU A 68 16.70 -2.95 1.11
C LEU A 68 16.90 -4.45 1.38
N SER A 69 18.01 -4.81 2.01
CA SER A 69 18.30 -6.18 2.40
C SER A 69 17.27 -6.72 3.42
N PRO A 70 16.86 -8.00 3.32
CA PRO A 70 16.00 -8.64 4.33
C PRO A 70 16.55 -8.55 5.76
N GLN A 71 17.88 -8.53 5.93
CA GLN A 71 18.55 -8.42 7.24
C GLN A 71 18.45 -7.01 7.84
N ARG A 72 18.11 -6.00 7.02
CA ARG A 72 17.99 -4.59 7.41
C ARG A 72 16.54 -4.08 7.35
N LYS A 73 15.55 -4.98 7.31
CA LYS A 73 14.14 -4.61 7.42
C LYS A 73 13.87 -3.80 8.69
N GLY A 74 13.07 -2.75 8.57
CA GLY A 74 12.78 -1.82 9.66
C GLY A 74 13.56 -0.50 9.59
N HIS A 75 14.68 -0.48 8.88
CA HIS A 75 15.53 0.71 8.74
C HIS A 75 15.08 1.63 7.60
N ILE A 76 15.51 2.89 7.64
CA ILE A 76 15.23 3.91 6.62
C ILE A 76 15.71 3.42 5.25
N THR A 77 14.82 3.33 4.27
CA THR A 77 15.18 2.99 2.89
C THR A 77 15.29 4.21 2.01
N ILE A 78 14.37 5.17 2.16
CA ILE A 78 14.33 6.40 1.37
C ILE A 78 14.09 7.57 2.33
N TRP A 79 14.71 8.71 2.03
CA TRP A 79 14.30 9.99 2.58
C TRP A 79 13.94 10.96 1.46
N ASP A 80 12.95 11.80 1.71
CA ASP A 80 12.56 12.90 0.83
C ASP A 80 12.55 14.19 1.64
N ALA A 81 13.50 15.07 1.33
CA ALA A 81 13.51 16.45 1.76
C ALA A 81 13.05 17.33 0.61
N ARG A 82 11.72 17.45 0.53
CA ARG A 82 11.06 18.13 -0.58
C ARG A 82 11.28 19.64 -0.60
N TRP A 83 11.45 20.24 0.58
CA TRP A 83 11.50 21.69 0.74
C TRP A 83 12.93 22.13 1.01
N GLU A 84 13.43 23.07 0.19
CA GLU A 84 14.69 23.74 0.48
C GLU A 84 14.48 24.73 1.62
N GLU A 85 15.00 24.36 2.78
CA GLU A 85 15.02 25.21 3.95
C GLU A 85 16.31 26.04 3.98
N GLY A 86 16.20 27.26 4.52
CA GLY A 86 17.34 28.16 4.67
C GLY A 86 18.44 27.56 5.56
N VAL A 87 19.69 28.01 5.39
CA VAL A 87 20.80 27.56 6.25
C VAL A 87 20.47 27.90 7.71
N GLY A 88 20.35 26.88 8.56
CA GLY A 88 20.07 27.02 9.99
C GLY A 88 18.59 27.00 10.37
N SER A 89 17.65 26.75 9.44
CA SER A 89 16.26 26.46 9.78
C SER A 89 15.99 24.97 9.94
N GLN A 90 15.01 24.65 10.79
CA GLN A 90 14.47 23.30 10.85
C GLN A 90 13.65 23.02 9.60
N GLY A 91 13.64 21.77 9.13
CA GLY A 91 12.81 21.36 8.02
C GLY A 91 12.15 20.01 8.21
N LEU A 92 11.15 19.75 7.37
CA LEU A 92 10.43 18.49 7.34
C LEU A 92 11.12 17.53 6.38
N VAL A 93 11.52 16.36 6.89
CA VAL A 93 11.95 15.22 6.08
C VAL A 93 10.92 14.09 6.20
N VAL A 94 10.59 13.48 5.07
CA VAL A 94 9.77 12.27 5.03
C VAL A 94 10.67 11.06 4.88
N LEU A 95 10.51 10.09 5.75
CA LEU A 95 11.30 8.86 5.78
C LEU A 95 10.39 7.68 5.46
N TYR A 96 10.92 6.74 4.70
CA TYR A 96 10.22 5.55 4.25
C TYR A 96 10.95 4.32 4.77
N ALA A 97 10.20 3.35 5.30
CA ALA A 97 10.76 2.08 5.78
C ALA A 97 9.71 0.97 5.76
N TYR A 98 10.13 -0.26 5.49
CA TYR A 98 9.28 -1.43 5.72
C TYR A 98 9.21 -1.76 7.21
N ASP A 99 8.23 -2.57 7.61
CA ASP A 99 8.21 -3.14 8.95
C ASP A 99 9.48 -3.95 9.27
N PRO A 100 9.99 -3.86 10.50
CA PRO A 100 11.00 -4.79 10.98
C PRO A 100 10.43 -6.22 11.01
N PRO A 101 11.31 -7.25 11.08
CA PRO A 101 10.86 -8.63 11.29
C PRO A 101 9.91 -8.73 12.49
N LYS A 102 8.89 -9.59 12.41
CA LYS A 102 7.86 -9.74 13.47
C LYS A 102 8.43 -10.06 14.85
N GLU A 103 9.57 -10.75 14.89
CA GLU A 103 10.29 -11.14 16.11
C GLU A 103 11.17 -10.02 16.69
N SER A 104 11.23 -8.85 16.03
CA SER A 104 12.03 -7.72 16.49
C SER A 104 11.55 -7.22 17.85
N LYS A 105 12.50 -7.06 18.77
CA LYS A 105 12.26 -6.44 20.09
C LYS A 105 12.32 -4.91 20.05
N ILE A 106 12.85 -4.34 18.97
CA ILE A 106 12.96 -2.89 18.79
C ILE A 106 11.75 -2.42 18.00
N SER A 107 11.11 -1.36 18.49
CA SER A 107 9.95 -0.78 17.80
C SER A 107 10.35 -0.16 16.47
N ARG A 108 9.38 -0.06 15.55
CA ARG A 108 9.60 0.56 14.23
C ARG A 108 10.14 1.99 14.37
N LEU A 109 9.57 2.77 15.29
CA LEU A 109 9.97 4.17 15.50
C LEU A 109 11.36 4.29 16.11
N ASP A 110 11.73 3.38 17.02
CA ASP A 110 13.04 3.45 17.67
C ASP A 110 14.17 3.10 16.71
N LEU A 111 13.95 2.19 15.75
CA LEU A 111 14.89 1.95 14.66
C LEU A 111 15.11 3.20 13.81
N ILE A 112 14.04 3.91 13.46
CA ILE A 112 14.12 5.14 12.65
C ILE A 112 14.85 6.26 13.40
N LYS A 113 14.62 6.40 14.71
CA LYS A 113 15.37 7.36 15.53
C LYS A 113 16.84 7.01 15.61
N ALA A 114 17.18 5.73 15.79
CA ALA A 114 18.56 5.28 15.79
C ALA A 114 19.25 5.54 14.44
N ASP A 115 18.55 5.27 13.32
CA ASP A 115 19.08 5.59 11.98
C ASP A 115 19.31 7.09 11.79
N LEU A 116 18.40 7.94 12.27
CA LEU A 116 18.57 9.40 12.23
C LEU A 116 19.77 9.86 13.05
N ASP A 117 19.96 9.29 14.24
CA ASP A 117 21.11 9.57 15.09
C ASP A 117 22.43 9.15 14.40
N GLU A 118 22.46 7.97 13.76
CA GLU A 118 23.61 7.47 12.98
C GLU A 118 23.91 8.37 11.77
N LEU A 119 22.88 8.96 11.15
CA LEU A 119 23.02 9.95 10.08
C LEU A 119 23.40 11.35 10.59
N GLY A 120 23.59 11.52 11.89
CA GLY A 120 23.99 12.78 12.52
C GLY A 120 22.85 13.78 12.73
N VAL A 121 21.59 13.34 12.67
CA VAL A 121 20.40 14.18 12.85
C VAL A 121 19.96 14.16 14.33
N GLY A 122 20.70 14.89 15.17
CA GLY A 122 20.57 14.79 16.63
C GLY A 122 19.35 15.48 17.26
N GLN A 123 18.59 16.31 16.53
CA GLN A 123 17.37 16.96 17.04
C GLN A 123 16.13 16.63 16.19
N ALA A 124 15.92 15.34 15.93
CA ALA A 124 14.74 14.87 15.21
C ALA A 124 13.49 14.85 16.11
N ARG A 125 12.44 15.57 15.70
CA ARG A 125 11.12 15.52 16.34
C ARG A 125 10.10 14.90 15.40
N LEU A 126 9.49 13.81 15.85
CA LEU A 126 8.40 13.17 15.10
C LEU A 126 7.23 14.15 14.96
N TYR A 127 6.83 14.42 13.72
CA TYR A 127 5.67 15.22 13.38
C TYR A 127 4.46 14.32 13.06
N GLN A 128 4.67 13.27 12.27
CA GLN A 128 3.62 12.33 11.90
C GLN A 128 4.21 10.94 11.61
N ALA A 129 3.45 9.90 11.92
CA ALA A 129 3.73 8.54 11.47
C ALA A 129 2.46 7.97 10.83
N ARG A 130 2.61 7.26 9.72
CA ARG A 130 1.54 6.46 9.09
C ARG A 130 2.08 5.10 8.72
N HIS A 131 1.24 4.09 8.94
CA HIS A 131 1.48 2.70 8.56
C HIS A 131 0.46 2.33 7.48
N TRP A 132 0.95 1.76 6.40
CA TRP A 132 0.19 1.48 5.18
C TRP A 132 0.24 0.00 4.86
N LYS A 133 -0.93 -0.56 4.53
CA LYS A 133 -1.04 -1.79 3.74
C LYS A 133 -0.72 -1.43 2.29
N HIS A 134 0.54 -1.58 1.90
CA HIS A 134 1.04 -1.15 0.61
C HIS A 134 1.29 -2.35 -0.31
N HIS A 135 1.17 -2.14 -1.63
CA HIS A 135 1.49 -3.15 -2.65
C HIS A 135 0.75 -4.47 -2.43
N PRO A 136 -0.57 -4.54 -2.72
CA PRO A 136 -1.26 -5.82 -2.72
C PRO A 136 -0.64 -6.78 -3.74
N TYR A 137 -0.42 -8.02 -3.33
CA TYR A 137 0.15 -9.06 -4.18
C TYR A 137 -0.32 -10.45 -3.76
N VAL A 138 -0.09 -11.45 -4.60
CA VAL A 138 -0.21 -12.87 -4.25
C VAL A 138 1.14 -13.57 -4.45
N ASP A 139 1.38 -14.67 -3.74
CA ASP A 139 2.64 -15.40 -3.88
C ASP A 139 2.74 -16.16 -5.22
N SER A 140 3.95 -16.59 -5.56
CA SER A 140 4.21 -17.27 -6.84
C SER A 140 3.44 -18.58 -7.01
N GLN A 141 3.06 -19.24 -5.92
CA GLN A 141 2.22 -20.43 -5.99
C GLN A 141 0.79 -20.04 -6.39
N THR A 142 0.21 -19.06 -5.70
CA THR A 142 -1.12 -18.53 -5.98
C THR A 142 -1.24 -17.98 -7.40
N LEU A 143 -0.18 -17.32 -7.90
CA LEU A 143 -0.10 -16.89 -9.31
C LEU A 143 -0.20 -18.07 -10.27
N LYS A 144 0.56 -19.15 -10.02
CA LYS A 144 0.54 -20.37 -10.86
C LYS A 144 -0.79 -21.10 -10.82
N GLU A 145 -1.54 -20.98 -9.72
CA GLU A 145 -2.88 -21.58 -9.56
C GLU A 145 -3.96 -20.85 -10.38
N GLY A 146 -3.62 -19.70 -10.99
CA GLY A 146 -4.47 -18.97 -11.93
C GLY A 146 -5.24 -17.81 -11.31
N PHE A 147 -4.59 -17.06 -10.40
CA PHE A 147 -5.21 -15.94 -9.70
C PHE A 147 -5.80 -14.90 -10.66
N TYR A 148 -5.00 -14.39 -11.60
CA TYR A 148 -5.44 -13.33 -12.51
C TYR A 148 -6.45 -13.82 -13.54
N GLU A 149 -6.36 -15.08 -13.98
CA GLU A 149 -7.35 -15.72 -14.84
C GLU A 149 -8.71 -15.75 -14.13
N LYS A 150 -8.73 -16.06 -12.83
CA LYS A 150 -9.95 -16.05 -12.04
C LYS A 150 -10.48 -14.63 -11.80
N ILE A 151 -9.62 -13.64 -11.54
CA ILE A 151 -10.03 -12.23 -11.42
C ILE A 151 -10.67 -11.73 -12.72
N ASN A 152 -10.08 -12.06 -13.88
CA ASN A 152 -10.62 -11.68 -15.18
C ASN A 152 -11.98 -12.33 -15.46
N GLN A 153 -12.21 -13.57 -15.02
CA GLN A 153 -13.52 -14.24 -15.13
C GLN A 153 -14.62 -13.59 -14.29
N ILE A 154 -14.28 -12.76 -13.28
CA ILE A 154 -15.25 -12.05 -12.45
C ILE A 154 -15.74 -10.78 -13.15
N GLN A 155 -14.95 -10.17 -14.03
CA GLN A 155 -15.28 -8.88 -14.63
C GLN A 155 -16.63 -8.93 -15.36
N GLY A 156 -17.58 -8.11 -14.90
CA GLY A 156 -18.95 -8.02 -15.42
C GLY A 156 -19.90 -9.12 -14.99
N ARG A 157 -19.42 -10.18 -14.33
CA ARG A 157 -20.27 -11.26 -13.84
C ARG A 157 -21.16 -10.73 -12.71
N ASP A 158 -22.47 -10.95 -12.87
CA ASP A 158 -23.50 -10.52 -11.91
C ASP A 158 -23.44 -9.01 -11.58
N GLY A 159 -22.94 -8.20 -12.52
CA GLY A 159 -22.79 -6.74 -12.36
C GLY A 159 -21.57 -6.31 -11.53
N ILE A 160 -20.63 -7.22 -11.21
CA ILE A 160 -19.45 -6.91 -10.41
C ILE A 160 -18.22 -6.64 -11.28
N PHE A 161 -17.48 -5.59 -10.95
CA PHE A 161 -16.21 -5.24 -11.60
C PHE A 161 -15.13 -5.00 -10.55
N LEU A 162 -13.91 -5.45 -10.82
CA LEU A 162 -12.79 -5.37 -9.89
C LEU A 162 -11.69 -4.48 -10.47
N THR A 163 -11.17 -3.54 -9.68
CA THR A 163 -10.05 -2.66 -10.08
C THR A 163 -9.14 -2.34 -8.90
N GLY A 164 -8.20 -1.42 -9.11
CA GLY A 164 -7.19 -1.02 -8.14
C GLY A 164 -5.90 -1.84 -8.27
N GLU A 165 -4.99 -1.60 -7.34
CA GLU A 165 -3.59 -2.02 -7.44
C GLU A 165 -3.38 -3.54 -7.59
N ILE A 166 -4.22 -4.37 -6.96
CA ILE A 166 -4.10 -5.83 -7.07
C ILE A 166 -4.40 -6.32 -8.50
N VAL A 167 -5.18 -5.56 -9.27
CA VAL A 167 -5.56 -5.92 -10.64
C VAL A 167 -4.64 -5.25 -11.66
N SER A 168 -4.21 -4.01 -11.39
CA SER A 168 -3.44 -3.19 -12.33
C SER A 168 -1.92 -3.15 -12.10
N GLY A 169 -1.46 -3.61 -10.94
CA GLY A 169 -0.09 -3.39 -10.46
C GLY A 169 0.09 -2.04 -9.75
N LEU A 170 1.25 -1.89 -9.09
CA LEU A 170 1.55 -0.80 -8.17
C LEU A 170 1.94 0.51 -8.89
N SER A 171 0.93 1.34 -9.18
CA SER A 171 1.06 2.78 -9.33
C SER A 171 -0.34 3.42 -9.44
N ILE A 172 -0.43 4.72 -9.14
CA ILE A 172 -1.66 5.48 -9.38
C ILE A 172 -2.00 5.48 -10.87
N GLU A 173 -0.99 5.60 -11.74
CA GLU A 173 -1.17 5.61 -13.19
C GLU A 173 -1.76 4.30 -13.71
N ASN A 174 -1.28 3.14 -13.23
CA ASN A 174 -1.83 1.84 -13.60
C ASN A 174 -3.27 1.69 -13.14
N ALA A 175 -3.60 2.14 -11.93
CA ALA A 175 -4.97 2.10 -11.44
C ALA A 175 -5.91 2.97 -12.30
N ILE A 176 -5.45 4.14 -12.76
CA ILE A 176 -6.18 5.02 -13.69
C ILE A 176 -6.38 4.32 -15.04
N TRP A 177 -5.31 3.78 -15.63
CA TRP A 177 -5.38 3.10 -16.92
C TRP A 177 -6.29 1.88 -16.88
N HIS A 178 -6.22 1.09 -15.82
CA HIS A 178 -7.11 -0.05 -15.67
C HIS A 178 -8.57 0.38 -15.48
N SER A 179 -8.83 1.46 -14.73
CA SER A 179 -10.19 1.99 -14.59
C SER A 179 -10.73 2.47 -15.93
N LYS A 180 -9.89 3.11 -16.76
CA LYS A 180 -10.26 3.51 -18.12
C LYS A 180 -10.54 2.30 -19.02
N TYR A 181 -9.68 1.28 -18.97
CA TYR A 181 -9.90 0.03 -19.69
C TYR A 181 -11.24 -0.62 -19.33
N LEU A 182 -11.61 -0.67 -18.05
CA LEU A 182 -12.90 -1.22 -17.63
C LEU A 182 -14.08 -0.47 -18.26
N LEU A 183 -14.02 0.87 -18.31
CA LEU A 183 -15.07 1.66 -18.94
C LEU A 183 -15.19 1.35 -20.44
N GLU A 184 -14.05 1.31 -21.14
CA GLU A 184 -14.00 1.03 -22.58
C GLU A 184 -14.46 -0.38 -22.95
N GLU A 185 -14.19 -1.37 -22.11
CA GLU A 185 -14.51 -2.77 -22.40
C GLU A 185 -15.94 -3.17 -22.01
N PHE A 186 -16.49 -2.60 -20.92
CA PHE A 186 -17.72 -3.14 -20.31
C PHE A 186 -18.88 -2.15 -20.17
N PHE A 187 -18.66 -0.85 -20.35
CA PHE A 187 -19.68 0.19 -20.11
C PHE A 187 -20.05 1.00 -21.34
N PHE A 188 -19.18 1.07 -22.34
CA PHE A 188 -19.41 1.76 -23.60
C PHE A 188 -19.67 0.77 -24.73
#